data_AF-A0A8H8UCL2-F1
#
_entry.id   AF-A0A8H8UCL2-F1
#
_cell.length_a   1.000
_cell.length_b   1.000
_cell.length_c   1.000
_cell.angle_alpha   90.00
_cell.angle_beta   90.00
_cell.angle_gamma   90.00
#
_symmetry.space_group_name_H-M   'P 1'
#
loop_
_entity.id
_entity.type
_entity.pdbx_description
1 polymer ?
#
loop_
_entity_poly.entity_id
_entity_poly.type
_entity_poly.pdbx_seq_one_letter_code
_entity_poly.pdbx_strand_id
1 'polypeptide(L)'
;MKVTGFITVFWAAGVCMASSLISMREDNGGIHDRDTTKPKVFIIALFPPERDTWLNSSNTASGFGSHLLEKNITVPGFSPLYPDAHCKNDGSVCLLTTGESEINAAATISALLLSPLFDLRKTYFLISGIAGVNPKQATLNDVAFSKYAVQVALQYEIDARELPSGYASGYIPQGSHFPDDYPSSIYGTEVFELNEALRDMAVKLASRAKMIDTNVTAAYRKQYAGNQTAASLYTKGLRSPSVIKCDVVTSDVYFSGQLLAEAFEKTTKLFTNGSGTYCMTAQEDNAILGAMVRGAKAKLIDFARVIVMRAGTNFDRPPPGSDCLDNLFSTSQGAFQSSLYNLFLAGSQVVDGIMKGWGCTFENGVKAENYIGDIFGTLGGTPDFGPGSDFGDNPVQTRAIGGRAVHSESVAGRKDGKGKWGAMVARTANGNA
;
A
#
# COMPACT_ATOMS: atom_id res chain seq x y z
N MET A 1 -60.96 6.80 -51.55
CA MET A 1 -59.96 7.89 -51.45
C MET A 1 -58.77 7.52 -52.32
N LYS A 2 -58.30 8.51 -53.09
CA LYS A 2 -57.33 8.45 -54.21
C LYS A 2 -55.91 8.01 -53.76
N VAL A 3 -55.18 7.12 -54.47
CA VAL A 3 -54.19 7.36 -55.58
C VAL A 3 -53.00 8.18 -55.04
N THR A 4 -51.69 7.87 -55.10
CA THR A 4 -50.71 7.17 -55.98
C THR A 4 -49.41 7.08 -55.13
N GLY A 5 -48.46 6.13 -55.25
CA GLY A 5 -47.58 5.85 -56.39
C GLY A 5 -46.22 6.59 -56.26
N PHE A 6 -45.10 5.89 -56.05
CA PHE A 6 -44.00 5.71 -57.04
C PHE A 6 -42.73 5.10 -56.43
N ILE A 7 -42.23 4.12 -57.19
CA ILE A 7 -40.96 3.41 -57.10
C ILE A 7 -39.91 4.19 -57.88
N THR A 8 -38.66 4.19 -57.43
CA THR A 8 -37.51 4.33 -58.34
C THR A 8 -36.41 3.34 -57.98
N VAL A 9 -36.13 2.46 -58.94
CA VAL A 9 -34.99 1.53 -59.00
C VAL A 9 -33.91 2.21 -59.84
N PHE A 10 -32.63 2.08 -59.45
CA PHE A 10 -31.52 2.15 -60.39
C PHE A 10 -30.54 1.01 -60.14
N TRP A 11 -30.19 0.32 -61.21
CA TRP A 11 -29.23 -0.78 -61.30
C TRP A 11 -27.87 -0.27 -61.80
N ALA A 12 -26.81 -0.86 -61.25
CA ALA A 12 -25.49 -1.17 -61.80
C ALA A 12 -24.59 -0.08 -62.44
N ALA A 13 -23.39 0.06 -61.87
CA ALA A 13 -22.13 -0.02 -62.62
C ALA A 13 -20.98 -0.44 -61.66
N GLY A 14 -20.32 -1.55 -61.97
CA GLY A 14 -19.09 -1.97 -61.29
C GLY A 14 -17.89 -1.18 -61.80
N VAL A 15 -17.01 -0.79 -60.87
CA VAL A 15 -15.62 -0.40 -61.16
C VAL A 15 -14.74 -1.00 -60.06
N CYS A 16 -13.85 -1.91 -60.46
CA CYS A 16 -12.68 -2.28 -59.67
C CYS A 16 -11.74 -1.07 -59.57
N MET A 17 -11.44 -0.59 -58.37
CA MET A 17 -10.21 0.15 -58.11
C MET A 17 -9.53 -0.43 -56.88
N ALA A 18 -8.44 -1.13 -57.13
CA ALA A 18 -7.38 -1.35 -56.16
C ALA A 18 -6.70 -0.01 -55.91
N SER A 19 -6.69 0.48 -54.68
CA SER A 19 -5.90 1.64 -54.26
C SER A 19 -5.47 1.48 -52.81
N SER A 20 -4.25 0.97 -52.67
CA SER A 20 -3.26 1.34 -51.64
C SER A 20 -3.69 1.29 -50.18
N LEU A 21 -3.42 0.15 -49.54
CA LEU A 21 -3.13 0.11 -48.11
C LEU A 21 -1.94 1.05 -47.85
N ILE A 22 -2.22 2.26 -47.38
CA ILE A 22 -1.21 3.06 -46.69
C ILE A 22 -0.97 2.31 -45.38
N SER A 23 0.12 1.55 -45.35
CA SER A 23 0.74 1.12 -44.10
C SER A 23 1.04 2.39 -43.32
N MET A 24 0.16 2.75 -42.38
CA MET A 24 0.51 3.60 -41.25
C MET A 24 1.56 2.83 -40.46
N ARG A 25 2.81 2.99 -40.88
CA ARG A 25 3.96 2.66 -40.07
C ARG A 25 3.88 3.64 -38.91
N GLU A 26 3.35 3.16 -37.78
CA GLU A 26 3.62 3.80 -36.50
C GLU A 26 5.14 3.97 -36.44
N ASP A 27 5.57 5.22 -36.42
CA ASP A 27 6.91 5.56 -36.00
C ASP A 27 7.00 5.06 -34.57
N ASN A 28 7.53 3.85 -34.40
CA ASN A 28 8.12 3.37 -33.17
C ASN A 28 9.35 4.25 -32.91
N GLY A 29 9.09 5.51 -32.55
CA GLY A 29 10.06 6.39 -31.92
C GLY A 29 10.41 5.72 -30.61
N GLY A 30 11.42 4.85 -30.64
CA GLY A 30 12.00 4.30 -29.44
C GLY A 30 12.32 5.46 -28.52
N ILE A 31 11.79 5.43 -27.30
CA ILE A 31 12.07 6.42 -26.26
C ILE A 31 13.60 6.50 -26.16
N HIS A 32 14.16 7.59 -26.66
CA HIS A 32 15.57 7.85 -26.56
C HIS A 32 15.88 8.05 -25.06
N ASP A 33 17.02 7.56 -24.57
CA ASP A 33 17.48 7.69 -23.16
C ASP A 33 17.55 9.15 -22.66
N ARG A 34 17.32 10.14 -23.54
CA ARG A 34 17.18 11.57 -23.23
C ARG A 34 15.79 11.98 -22.71
N ASP A 35 14.74 11.21 -22.98
CA ASP A 35 13.35 11.55 -22.57
C ASP A 35 12.89 10.82 -21.30
N THR A 36 13.64 9.81 -20.86
CA THR A 36 13.36 9.04 -19.64
C THR A 36 13.59 9.89 -18.39
N THR A 37 12.56 10.02 -17.56
CA THR A 37 12.64 10.73 -16.29
C THR A 37 13.32 9.85 -15.25
N LYS A 38 14.25 10.39 -14.44
CA LYS A 38 15.03 9.61 -13.46
C LYS A 38 14.82 10.18 -12.04
N PRO A 39 13.65 9.93 -11.41
CA PRO A 39 13.34 10.50 -10.12
C PRO A 39 14.32 10.01 -9.05
N LYS A 40 14.83 10.93 -8.24
CA LYS A 40 15.53 10.59 -7.00
C LYS A 40 14.52 10.17 -5.93
N VAL A 41 13.38 10.86 -5.90
CA VAL A 41 12.27 10.57 -4.99
C VAL A 41 10.96 10.52 -5.77
N PHE A 42 10.14 9.51 -5.49
CA PHE A 42 8.76 9.41 -5.94
C PHE A 42 7.83 9.39 -4.72
N ILE A 43 7.00 10.42 -4.60
CA ILE A 43 5.98 10.53 -3.57
C ILE A 43 4.72 9.83 -4.07
N ILE A 44 4.16 8.93 -3.27
CA ILE A 44 2.94 8.21 -3.61
C ILE A 44 1.86 8.68 -2.63
N ALA A 45 0.91 9.46 -3.14
CA ALA A 45 -0.35 9.76 -2.47
C ALA A 45 -1.42 8.79 -2.96
N LEU A 46 -2.50 8.65 -2.20
CA LEU A 46 -3.57 7.69 -2.51
C LEU A 46 -4.79 8.43 -3.05
N PHE A 47 -5.08 9.62 -2.51
CA PHE A 47 -6.26 10.40 -2.91
C PHE A 47 -6.01 11.93 -2.81
N PRO A 48 -6.91 12.79 -3.36
CA PRO A 48 -6.63 14.20 -3.59
C PRO A 48 -6.21 15.03 -2.37
N PRO A 49 -6.86 14.96 -1.19
CA PRO A 49 -6.39 15.66 0.02
C PRO A 49 -4.94 15.40 0.40
N GLU A 50 -4.45 14.16 0.29
CA GLU A 50 -3.03 13.84 0.52
C GLU A 50 -2.15 14.49 -0.54
N ARG A 51 -2.47 14.26 -1.83
CA ARG A 51 -1.78 14.85 -2.98
C ARG A 51 -1.68 16.37 -2.86
N ASP A 52 -2.80 17.02 -2.60
CA ASP A 52 -2.95 18.48 -2.62
C ASP A 52 -2.11 19.12 -1.53
N THR A 53 -1.87 18.42 -0.42
CA THR A 53 -0.96 18.92 0.62
C THR A 53 0.48 19.03 0.11
N TRP A 54 0.92 18.11 -0.76
CA TRP A 54 2.23 18.16 -1.40
C TRP A 54 2.30 19.19 -2.53
N LEU A 55 1.23 19.39 -3.28
CA LEU A 55 1.19 20.34 -4.41
C LEU A 55 1.00 21.79 -3.96
N ASN A 56 0.45 22.03 -2.77
CA ASN A 56 0.15 23.36 -2.29
C ASN A 56 1.42 24.17 -2.00
N SER A 57 1.65 25.22 -2.80
CA SER A 57 2.79 26.12 -2.69
C SER A 57 2.88 26.85 -1.36
N SER A 58 1.74 27.11 -0.70
CA SER A 58 1.69 27.80 0.60
C SER A 58 2.18 26.94 1.77
N ASN A 59 2.25 25.62 1.61
CA ASN A 59 2.72 24.71 2.66
C ASN A 59 4.25 24.75 2.83
N THR A 60 4.99 25.45 1.96
CA THR A 60 6.44 25.63 2.11
C THR A 60 6.88 27.06 1.86
N ALA A 61 7.76 27.56 2.73
CA ALA A 61 8.49 28.80 2.48
C ALA A 61 9.38 28.71 1.21
N SER A 62 9.68 27.49 0.72
CA SER A 62 10.51 27.23 -0.45
C SER A 62 9.73 27.04 -1.77
N GLY A 63 8.40 27.04 -1.76
CA GLY A 63 7.59 26.76 -2.96
C GLY A 63 7.70 25.32 -3.49
N PHE A 64 8.13 24.36 -2.66
CA PHE A 64 8.34 22.95 -3.02
C PHE A 64 7.20 22.37 -3.87
N GLY A 65 5.94 22.58 -3.44
CA GLY A 65 4.78 21.99 -4.10
C GLY A 65 4.50 22.52 -5.50
N SER A 66 4.72 23.82 -5.74
CA SER A 66 4.54 24.39 -7.09
C SER A 66 5.52 23.82 -8.11
N HIS A 67 6.70 23.39 -7.66
CA HIS A 67 7.67 22.78 -8.56
C HIS A 67 7.22 21.41 -9.05
N LEU A 68 6.41 20.66 -8.30
CA LEU A 68 5.94 19.33 -8.74
C LEU A 68 5.00 19.37 -9.95
N LEU A 69 4.48 20.54 -10.35
CA LEU A 69 3.56 20.66 -11.50
C LEU A 69 4.26 21.13 -12.78
N GLU A 70 5.59 21.29 -12.75
CA GLU A 70 6.35 21.81 -13.89
C GLU A 70 6.47 20.80 -15.05
N LYS A 71 6.43 19.49 -14.74
CA LYS A 71 6.46 18.42 -15.73
C LYS A 71 5.41 17.36 -15.39
N ASN A 72 4.33 17.31 -16.17
CA ASN A 72 3.29 16.29 -16.03
C ASN A 72 3.50 15.18 -17.08
N ILE A 73 3.42 13.93 -16.64
CA ILE A 73 3.67 12.76 -17.48
C ILE A 73 2.47 11.83 -17.35
N THR A 74 1.67 11.74 -18.41
CA THR A 74 0.55 10.80 -18.49
C THR A 74 1.06 9.38 -18.72
N VAL A 75 0.64 8.43 -17.89
CA VAL A 75 1.09 7.03 -17.97
C VAL A 75 -0.10 6.10 -18.24
N PRO A 76 -0.10 5.35 -19.36
CA PRO A 76 -1.11 4.33 -19.60
C PRO A 76 -1.17 3.30 -18.45
N GLY A 77 -2.37 3.04 -17.94
CA GLY A 77 -2.60 2.10 -16.84
C GLY A 77 -2.61 2.74 -15.44
N PHE A 78 -2.31 4.03 -15.31
CA PHE A 78 -2.65 4.77 -14.08
C PHE A 78 -4.17 4.84 -13.89
N SER A 79 -4.59 5.12 -12.65
CA SER A 79 -6.00 5.37 -12.34
C SER A 79 -6.61 6.36 -13.34
N PRO A 80 -7.81 6.07 -13.89
CA PRO A 80 -8.46 6.98 -14.83
C PRO A 80 -8.84 8.32 -14.21
N LEU A 81 -8.88 8.42 -12.88
CA LEU A 81 -9.08 9.68 -12.16
C LEU A 81 -7.79 10.49 -12.01
N TYR A 82 -6.63 9.82 -12.04
CA TYR A 82 -5.31 10.39 -11.76
C TYR A 82 -4.27 9.85 -12.76
N PRO A 83 -4.39 10.20 -14.05
CA PRO A 83 -3.61 9.56 -15.10
C PRO A 83 -2.16 10.07 -15.20
N ASP A 84 -1.79 11.08 -14.40
CA ASP A 84 -0.53 11.80 -14.50
C ASP A 84 0.38 11.57 -13.29
N ALA A 85 1.68 11.47 -13.56
CA ALA A 85 2.73 11.77 -12.59
C ALA A 85 3.12 13.26 -12.69
N HIS A 86 3.22 13.93 -11.55
CA HIS A 86 3.55 15.34 -11.40
C HIS A 86 5.00 15.47 -10.92
N CYS A 87 5.88 16.00 -11.75
CA CYS A 87 7.31 16.13 -11.45
C CYS A 87 7.79 17.57 -11.47
N LYS A 88 8.91 17.78 -10.76
CA LYS A 88 9.79 18.93 -11.00
C LYS A 88 10.23 19.01 -12.45
N ASN A 89 10.59 20.21 -12.92
CA ASN A 89 11.07 20.41 -14.29
C ASN A 89 12.29 19.51 -14.61
N ASP A 90 13.17 19.32 -13.64
CA ASP A 90 14.35 18.44 -13.75
C ASP A 90 14.03 16.95 -13.57
N GLY A 91 12.78 16.60 -13.24
CA GLY A 91 12.33 15.23 -13.02
C GLY A 91 12.87 14.58 -11.74
N SER A 92 13.55 15.33 -10.87
CA SER A 92 14.26 14.77 -9.70
C SER A 92 13.33 14.34 -8.57
N VAL A 93 12.17 14.98 -8.45
CA VAL A 93 11.10 14.59 -7.53
C VAL A 93 9.81 14.52 -8.32
N CYS A 94 9.12 13.40 -8.18
CA CYS A 94 7.81 13.17 -8.79
C CYS A 94 6.79 12.79 -7.71
N LEU A 95 5.52 12.97 -8.04
CA LEU A 95 4.38 12.62 -7.23
C LEU A 95 3.34 11.93 -8.11
N LEU A 96 2.72 10.85 -7.61
CA LEU A 96 1.53 10.26 -8.23
C LEU A 96 0.43 10.05 -7.20
N THR A 97 -0.81 9.94 -7.69
CA THR A 97 -1.97 9.56 -6.88
C THR A 97 -2.51 8.23 -7.37
N THR A 98 -2.54 7.19 -6.52
CA THR A 98 -2.92 5.85 -6.96
C THR A 98 -4.42 5.65 -7.15
N GLY A 99 -5.23 6.40 -6.40
CA GLY A 99 -6.59 5.99 -6.06
C GLY A 99 -6.60 5.11 -4.81
N GLU A 100 -7.73 5.13 -4.11
CA GLU A 100 -7.96 4.41 -2.85
C GLU A 100 -8.20 2.90 -3.11
N SER A 101 -7.94 2.09 -2.08
CA SER A 101 -8.03 0.62 -2.07
C SER A 101 -6.97 -0.13 -2.88
N GLU A 102 -6.74 -1.38 -2.48
CA GLU A 102 -5.69 -2.28 -2.95
C GLU A 102 -5.63 -2.39 -4.48
N ILE A 103 -6.78 -2.50 -5.15
CA ILE A 103 -6.83 -2.73 -6.62
C ILE A 103 -6.27 -1.54 -7.39
N ASN A 104 -6.71 -0.32 -7.07
CA ASN A 104 -6.24 0.90 -7.73
C ASN A 104 -4.75 1.11 -7.48
N ALA A 105 -4.32 0.85 -6.24
CA ALA A 105 -2.94 0.95 -5.82
C ALA A 105 -2.03 -0.04 -6.57
N ALA A 106 -2.37 -1.33 -6.61
CA ALA A 106 -1.60 -2.34 -7.32
C ALA A 106 -1.53 -2.08 -8.83
N ALA A 107 -2.66 -1.72 -9.45
CA ALA A 107 -2.71 -1.46 -10.89
C ALA A 107 -1.86 -0.26 -11.29
N THR A 108 -2.03 0.88 -10.60
CA THR A 108 -1.29 2.11 -10.88
C THR A 108 0.21 1.94 -10.67
N ILE A 109 0.62 1.30 -9.56
CA ILE A 109 2.04 1.07 -9.30
C ILE A 109 2.63 0.08 -10.29
N SER A 110 1.92 -0.98 -10.68
CA SER A 110 2.40 -1.89 -11.74
C SER A 110 2.62 -1.16 -13.07
N ALA A 111 1.70 -0.25 -13.44
CA ALA A 111 1.84 0.59 -14.62
C ALA A 111 3.04 1.55 -14.54
N LEU A 112 3.28 2.15 -13.36
CA LEU A 112 4.46 3.01 -13.14
C LEU A 112 5.76 2.23 -13.38
N LEU A 113 5.87 1.06 -12.75
CA LEU A 113 7.10 0.26 -12.74
C LEU A 113 7.43 -0.27 -14.14
N LEU A 114 6.42 -0.59 -14.95
CA LEU A 114 6.58 -1.09 -16.32
C LEU A 114 6.71 0.02 -17.36
N SER A 115 6.48 1.28 -16.98
CA SER A 115 6.52 2.40 -17.92
C SER A 115 7.95 2.72 -18.36
N PRO A 116 8.24 2.77 -19.68
CA PRO A 116 9.55 3.16 -20.18
C PRO A 116 9.84 4.67 -20.02
N LEU A 117 8.86 5.44 -19.55
CA LEU A 117 8.99 6.88 -19.31
C LEU A 117 9.84 7.19 -18.07
N PHE A 118 10.10 6.18 -17.22
CA PHE A 118 10.86 6.33 -15.99
C PHE A 118 12.01 5.32 -15.86
N ASP A 119 13.15 5.79 -15.35
CA ASP A 119 14.20 4.92 -14.81
C ASP A 119 14.15 5.01 -13.28
N LEU A 120 13.63 3.95 -12.66
CA LEU A 120 13.31 3.93 -11.23
C LEU A 120 14.34 3.15 -10.39
N ARG A 121 15.43 2.68 -11.00
CA ARG A 121 16.39 1.75 -10.37
C ARG A 121 17.09 2.34 -9.15
N LYS A 122 17.23 3.66 -9.09
CA LYS A 122 17.82 4.39 -7.95
C LYS A 122 16.80 5.25 -7.18
N THR A 123 15.52 5.11 -7.45
CA THR A 123 14.48 5.97 -6.87
C THR A 123 14.13 5.55 -5.44
N TYR A 124 13.96 6.53 -4.55
CA TYR A 124 13.31 6.34 -3.26
C TYR A 124 11.82 6.56 -3.39
N PHE A 125 11.03 5.62 -2.85
CA PHE A 125 9.58 5.72 -2.84
C PHE A 125 9.12 6.11 -1.45
N LEU A 126 8.40 7.23 -1.34
CA LEU A 126 7.76 7.66 -0.12
C LEU A 126 6.25 7.48 -0.27
N ILE A 127 5.73 6.38 0.27
CA ILE A 127 4.30 6.15 0.37
C ILE A 127 3.80 7.04 1.52
N SER A 128 3.00 8.04 1.17
CA SER A 128 2.63 9.15 2.04
C SER A 128 1.11 9.22 2.13
N GLY A 129 0.55 8.53 3.12
CA GLY A 129 -0.89 8.51 3.34
C GLY A 129 -1.34 8.96 4.73
N ILE A 130 -2.63 9.15 4.91
CA ILE A 130 -3.26 9.21 6.22
C ILE A 130 -3.69 7.80 6.68
N ALA A 131 -4.08 7.69 7.95
CA ALA A 131 -4.47 6.43 8.58
C ALA A 131 -5.47 6.64 9.73
N GLY A 132 -6.22 5.59 10.04
CA GLY A 132 -6.80 5.41 11.37
C GLY A 132 -5.74 4.95 12.36
N VAL A 133 -5.90 5.28 13.62
CA VAL A 133 -4.88 5.14 14.67
C VAL A 133 -5.34 4.13 15.70
N ASN A 134 -4.46 3.21 16.09
CA ASN A 134 -4.67 2.42 17.29
C ASN A 134 -4.30 3.25 18.54
N PRO A 135 -5.26 3.66 19.39
CA PRO A 135 -4.99 4.50 20.56
C PRO A 135 -4.12 3.83 21.64
N LYS A 136 -3.93 2.51 21.59
CA LYS A 136 -2.99 1.80 22.48
C LYS A 136 -1.54 2.06 22.09
N GLN A 137 -1.27 2.40 20.82
CA GLN A 137 0.08 2.49 20.25
C GLN A 137 0.49 3.88 19.80
N ALA A 138 -0.46 4.72 19.42
CA ALA A 138 -0.21 6.03 18.83
C ALA A 138 -1.35 7.02 19.14
N THR A 139 -1.21 8.26 18.68
CA THR A 139 -2.16 9.34 18.90
C THR A 139 -2.53 10.05 17.59
N LEU A 140 -3.65 10.77 17.60
CA LEU A 140 -4.05 11.61 16.48
C LEU A 140 -2.97 12.66 16.17
N ASN A 141 -2.81 12.97 14.89
CA ASN A 141 -1.77 13.84 14.33
C ASN A 141 -0.33 13.30 14.41
N ASP A 142 -0.11 12.08 14.93
CA ASP A 142 1.20 11.42 14.78
C ASP A 142 1.52 11.15 13.31
N VAL A 143 2.83 11.11 13.01
CA VAL A 143 3.34 10.57 11.75
C VAL A 143 4.18 9.33 12.05
N ALA A 144 3.72 8.17 11.60
CA ALA A 144 4.36 6.88 11.81
C ALA A 144 5.14 6.43 10.58
N PHE A 145 6.27 5.77 10.83
CA PHE A 145 7.09 5.11 9.81
C PHE A 145 7.16 3.61 10.07
N SER A 146 6.69 2.84 9.09
CA SER A 146 6.48 1.39 9.22
C SER A 146 7.71 0.59 8.85
N LYS A 147 7.97 -0.48 9.62
CA LYS A 147 8.88 -1.55 9.25
C LYS A 147 8.10 -2.66 8.54
N TYR A 148 6.90 -2.97 9.02
CA TYR A 148 6.01 -3.97 8.43
C TYR A 148 4.74 -3.34 7.86
N ALA A 149 4.23 -3.94 6.78
CA ALA A 149 2.86 -3.78 6.32
C ALA A 149 2.16 -5.14 6.33
N VAL A 150 1.04 -5.26 7.04
CA VAL A 150 0.37 -6.55 7.29
C VAL A 150 -1.06 -6.53 6.75
N GLN A 151 -1.40 -7.46 5.85
CA GLN A 151 -2.74 -7.58 5.28
C GLN A 151 -3.65 -8.37 6.24
N VAL A 152 -4.18 -7.68 7.25
CA VAL A 152 -4.91 -8.31 8.35
C VAL A 152 -6.29 -8.84 7.97
N ALA A 153 -6.87 -8.38 6.86
CA ALA A 153 -8.16 -8.87 6.37
C ALA A 153 -8.06 -10.06 5.41
N LEU A 154 -6.84 -10.48 5.02
CA LEU A 154 -6.64 -11.63 4.13
C LEU A 154 -6.83 -12.96 4.87
N GLN A 155 -8.07 -13.25 5.25
CA GLN A 155 -8.46 -14.35 6.11
C GLN A 155 -9.81 -14.91 5.65
N TYR A 156 -10.25 -16.04 6.22
CA TYR A 156 -11.67 -16.36 6.22
C TYR A 156 -12.39 -15.41 7.16
N GLU A 157 -13.60 -14.98 6.78
CA GLU A 157 -14.47 -14.15 7.63
C GLU A 157 -15.79 -14.88 7.85
N ILE A 158 -16.22 -14.93 9.12
CA ILE A 158 -17.54 -15.38 9.55
C ILE A 158 -18.25 -14.18 10.15
N ASP A 159 -19.52 -13.98 9.78
CA ASP A 159 -20.36 -12.96 10.40
C ASP A 159 -20.35 -13.10 11.92
N ALA A 160 -19.97 -12.04 12.62
CA ALA A 160 -19.81 -12.08 14.08
C ALA A 160 -21.09 -12.48 14.82
N ARG A 161 -22.28 -12.30 14.23
CA ARG A 161 -23.57 -12.69 14.81
C ARG A 161 -23.85 -14.19 14.74
N GLU A 162 -23.16 -14.89 13.85
CA GLU A 162 -23.27 -16.34 13.67
C GLU A 162 -22.08 -17.09 14.30
N LEU A 163 -21.16 -16.36 14.94
CA LEU A 163 -19.93 -16.90 15.47
C LEU A 163 -20.19 -17.87 16.64
N PRO A 164 -19.68 -19.11 16.59
CA PRO A 164 -19.86 -20.07 17.68
C PRO A 164 -19.23 -19.60 18.99
N SER A 165 -19.83 -20.01 20.11
CA SER A 165 -19.28 -19.76 21.45
C SER A 165 -17.88 -20.38 21.58
N GLY A 166 -16.85 -19.55 21.70
CA GLY A 166 -15.45 -19.98 21.86
C GLY A 166 -14.48 -19.39 20.82
N TYR A 167 -14.97 -18.79 19.74
CA TYR A 167 -14.12 -18.05 18.80
C TYR A 167 -13.94 -16.61 19.27
N ALA A 168 -12.68 -16.17 19.38
CA ALA A 168 -12.35 -14.82 19.79
C ALA A 168 -12.57 -13.77 18.69
N SER A 169 -12.65 -14.20 17.43
CA SER A 169 -12.87 -13.37 16.25
C SER A 169 -13.52 -14.20 15.13
N GLY A 170 -14.26 -13.52 14.24
CA GLY A 170 -14.74 -14.11 12.98
C GLY A 170 -13.67 -14.19 11.89
N TYR A 171 -12.51 -13.58 12.11
CA TYR A 171 -11.34 -13.66 11.21
C TYR A 171 -10.51 -14.89 11.57
N ILE A 172 -10.33 -15.79 10.59
CA ILE A 172 -9.60 -17.05 10.75
C ILE A 172 -8.55 -17.14 9.63
N PRO A 173 -7.25 -17.29 9.95
CA PRO A 173 -6.20 -17.32 8.93
C PRO A 173 -6.40 -18.42 7.88
N GLN A 174 -5.97 -18.16 6.64
CA GLN A 174 -6.19 -19.06 5.51
C GLN A 174 -5.60 -20.45 5.77
N GLY A 175 -6.40 -21.49 5.56
CA GLY A 175 -6.01 -22.88 5.81
C GLY A 175 -5.86 -23.25 7.29
N SER A 176 -6.35 -22.44 8.22
CA SER A 176 -6.37 -22.74 9.66
C SER A 176 -7.78 -23.03 10.19
N HIS A 177 -7.90 -23.34 11.49
CA HIS A 177 -9.18 -23.64 12.14
C HIS A 177 -9.53 -22.67 13.28
N PHE A 178 -8.55 -21.99 13.87
CA PHE A 178 -8.76 -21.03 14.96
C PHE A 178 -8.11 -19.68 14.66
N PRO A 179 -8.63 -18.56 15.20
CA PRO A 179 -8.07 -17.22 14.95
C PRO A 179 -6.60 -17.02 15.33
N ASP A 180 -6.11 -17.80 16.30
CA ASP A 180 -4.73 -17.70 16.80
C ASP A 180 -3.76 -18.69 16.11
N ASP A 181 -4.24 -19.48 15.14
CA ASP A 181 -3.42 -20.41 14.35
C ASP A 181 -2.67 -19.67 13.22
N TYR A 182 -1.39 -19.97 13.01
CA TYR A 182 -0.67 -19.44 11.85
C TYR A 182 -1.27 -19.97 10.53
N PRO A 183 -1.42 -19.15 9.46
CA PRO A 183 -1.98 -19.60 8.20
C PRO A 183 -1.14 -20.72 7.56
N SER A 184 -1.81 -21.78 7.08
CA SER A 184 -1.16 -22.88 6.34
C SER A 184 -1.29 -22.72 4.81
N SER A 185 -2.07 -21.74 4.37
CA SER A 185 -2.26 -21.39 2.97
C SER A 185 -1.82 -19.94 2.76
N ILE A 186 -0.59 -19.75 2.32
CA ILE A 186 0.05 -18.43 2.13
C ILE A 186 -0.11 -17.99 0.67
N TYR A 187 -0.52 -16.73 0.47
CA TYR A 187 -0.73 -16.11 -0.85
C TYR A 187 0.41 -15.17 -1.25
N GLY A 188 1.24 -14.74 -0.31
CA GLY A 188 2.46 -13.96 -0.58
C GLY A 188 2.32 -12.47 -0.26
N THR A 189 1.15 -12.02 0.17
CA THR A 189 0.86 -10.60 0.46
C THR A 189 0.52 -10.34 1.92
N GLU A 190 0.55 -11.37 2.76
CA GLU A 190 0.22 -11.31 4.18
C GLU A 190 1.09 -10.29 4.93
N VAL A 191 2.40 -10.31 4.67
CA VAL A 191 3.39 -9.45 5.34
C VAL A 191 4.46 -9.03 4.35
N PHE A 192 4.78 -7.73 4.40
CA PHE A 192 5.99 -7.18 3.80
C PHE A 192 6.86 -6.54 4.88
N GLU A 193 8.17 -6.79 4.84
CA GLU A 193 9.16 -6.11 5.68
C GLU A 193 10.00 -5.14 4.86
N LEU A 194 10.20 -3.94 5.41
CA LEU A 194 10.92 -2.83 4.79
C LEU A 194 12.28 -2.63 5.46
N ASN A 195 13.14 -1.86 4.78
CA ASN A 195 14.49 -1.57 5.25
C ASN A 195 14.47 -0.74 6.56
N GLU A 196 14.80 -1.40 7.67
CA GLU A 196 14.76 -0.79 9.00
C GLU A 196 15.76 0.36 9.16
N ALA A 197 16.95 0.24 8.57
CA ALA A 197 17.96 1.28 8.60
C ALA A 197 17.48 2.54 7.84
N LEU A 198 16.84 2.37 6.68
CA LEU A 198 16.24 3.48 5.94
C LEU A 198 15.07 4.12 6.71
N ARG A 199 14.19 3.30 7.30
CA ARG A 199 13.09 3.76 8.17
C ARG A 199 13.62 4.62 9.31
N ASP A 200 14.67 4.19 9.99
CA ASP A 200 15.29 4.92 11.10
C ASP A 200 15.93 6.24 10.66
N MET A 201 16.57 6.26 9.48
CA MET A 201 17.06 7.51 8.88
C MET A 201 15.92 8.47 8.53
N ALA A 202 14.82 7.96 7.96
CA ALA A 202 13.64 8.75 7.63
C ALA A 202 13.01 9.36 8.89
N VAL A 203 12.86 8.58 9.96
CA VAL A 203 12.38 9.07 11.27
C VAL A 203 13.29 10.18 11.82
N LYS A 204 14.61 10.01 11.74
CA LYS A 204 15.56 11.04 12.20
C LYS A 204 15.44 12.35 11.41
N LEU A 205 15.19 12.27 10.10
CA LEU A 205 14.93 13.45 9.26
C LEU A 205 13.59 14.08 9.59
N ALA A 206 12.51 13.29 9.59
CA ALA A 206 11.15 13.71 9.89
C ALA A 206 11.00 14.35 11.26
N SER A 207 11.74 13.88 12.27
CA SER A 207 11.70 14.41 13.64
C SER A 207 12.16 15.87 13.76
N ARG A 208 12.70 16.47 12.71
CA ARG A 208 13.00 17.91 12.64
C ARG A 208 11.76 18.77 12.42
N ALA A 209 10.68 18.16 11.95
CA ALA A 209 9.44 18.85 11.69
C ALA A 209 8.72 19.20 13.01
N LYS A 210 8.16 20.40 13.05
CA LYS A 210 7.33 20.83 14.18
C LYS A 210 5.90 20.35 13.95
N MET A 211 5.51 19.28 14.66
CA MET A 211 4.16 18.73 14.55
C MET A 211 3.10 19.73 15.02
N ILE A 212 2.02 19.84 14.26
CA ILE A 212 0.83 20.62 14.54
C ILE A 212 -0.14 19.76 15.35
N ASP A 213 -0.80 20.40 16.30
CA ASP A 213 -1.90 19.83 17.06
C ASP A 213 -3.00 20.88 17.21
N THR A 214 -4.22 20.45 17.50
CA THR A 214 -5.36 21.37 17.67
C THR A 214 -6.02 21.16 19.02
N ASN A 215 -6.64 22.22 19.56
CA ASN A 215 -7.40 22.11 20.81
C ASN A 215 -8.57 21.13 20.69
N VAL A 216 -9.18 21.00 19.50
CA VAL A 216 -10.27 20.06 19.24
C VAL A 216 -9.75 18.62 19.33
N THR A 217 -8.65 18.31 18.63
CA THR A 217 -8.02 16.99 18.68
C THR A 217 -7.56 16.66 20.10
N ALA A 218 -6.89 17.59 20.78
CA ALA A 218 -6.42 17.38 22.15
C ALA A 218 -7.56 17.15 23.14
N ALA A 219 -8.70 17.84 22.97
CA ALA A 219 -9.89 17.60 23.78
C ALA A 219 -10.51 16.23 23.50
N TYR A 220 -10.57 15.81 22.23
CA TYR A 220 -11.08 14.49 21.86
C TYR A 220 -10.25 13.35 22.48
N ARG A 221 -8.92 13.44 22.39
CA ARG A 221 -8.02 12.42 22.98
C ARG A 221 -8.25 12.20 24.47
N LYS A 222 -8.57 13.25 25.24
CA LYS A 222 -8.83 13.13 26.69
C LYS A 222 -9.99 12.18 27.03
N GLN A 223 -10.90 11.92 26.10
CA GLN A 223 -12.00 10.97 26.31
C GLN A 223 -11.49 9.52 26.52
N TYR A 224 -10.29 9.20 26.03
CA TYR A 224 -9.67 7.88 26.22
C TYR A 224 -9.12 7.64 27.63
N ALA A 225 -9.06 8.69 28.47
CA ALA A 225 -8.61 8.51 29.85
C ALA A 225 -9.57 7.60 30.64
N GLY A 226 -10.88 7.62 30.33
CA GLY A 226 -11.87 6.73 30.93
C GLY A 226 -11.73 6.58 32.46
N ASN A 227 -11.65 5.32 32.92
CA ASN A 227 -11.23 4.97 34.28
C ASN A 227 -9.70 4.71 34.34
N GLN A 228 -9.14 4.51 35.54
CA GLN A 228 -7.69 4.32 35.71
C GLN A 228 -7.10 3.20 34.83
N THR A 229 -7.85 2.11 34.62
CA THR A 229 -7.45 0.99 33.75
C THR A 229 -7.37 1.43 32.29
N ALA A 230 -8.37 2.16 31.80
CA ALA A 230 -8.37 2.71 30.45
C ALA A 230 -7.28 3.76 30.24
N ALA A 231 -7.03 4.64 31.22
CA ALA A 231 -5.94 5.61 31.18
C ALA A 231 -4.57 4.92 31.00
N SER A 232 -4.36 3.80 31.71
CA SER A 232 -3.14 3.00 31.56
C SER A 232 -3.04 2.34 30.19
N LEU A 233 -4.16 1.87 29.62
CA LEU A 233 -4.19 1.21 28.31
C LEU A 233 -3.92 2.18 27.16
N TYR A 234 -4.45 3.40 27.24
CA TYR A 234 -4.40 4.40 26.17
C TYR A 234 -3.39 5.53 26.43
N THR A 235 -2.39 5.31 27.28
CA THR A 235 -1.38 6.33 27.60
C THR A 235 -0.73 6.93 26.35
N LYS A 236 -0.47 6.12 25.31
CA LYS A 236 0.08 6.61 24.04
C LYS A 236 -0.93 7.41 23.21
N GLY A 237 -2.22 7.07 23.26
CA GLY A 237 -3.29 7.84 22.64
C GLY A 237 -3.60 9.17 23.34
N LEU A 238 -3.13 9.37 24.57
CA LEU A 238 -3.37 10.59 25.36
C LEU A 238 -2.31 11.68 25.17
N ARG A 239 -1.13 11.37 24.62
CA ARG A 239 -0.06 12.35 24.44
C ARG A 239 -0.28 13.29 23.26
N SER A 240 0.53 14.35 23.21
CA SER A 240 0.70 15.21 22.03
C SER A 240 1.35 14.45 20.86
N PRO A 241 1.11 14.89 19.61
CA PRO A 241 1.63 14.23 18.42
C PRO A 241 3.15 14.34 18.28
N SER A 242 3.75 13.34 17.65
CA SER A 242 5.18 13.25 17.36
C SER A 242 5.43 12.37 16.13
N VAL A 243 6.68 12.29 15.71
CA VAL A 243 7.12 11.28 14.73
C VAL A 243 7.43 9.98 15.47
N ILE A 244 6.86 8.86 15.03
CA ILE A 244 6.98 7.57 15.72
C ILE A 244 7.35 6.42 14.79
N LYS A 245 7.75 5.32 15.42
CA LYS A 245 8.06 4.03 14.81
C LYS A 245 7.02 3.00 15.23
N CYS A 246 6.26 2.48 14.28
CA CYS A 246 5.29 1.42 14.44
C CYS A 246 4.75 1.05 13.05
N ASP A 247 3.92 0.03 12.95
CA ASP A 247 3.60 -0.64 11.70
C ASP A 247 2.16 -0.40 11.25
N VAL A 248 1.96 -0.63 9.95
CA VAL A 248 0.69 -0.43 9.29
C VAL A 248 -0.01 -1.75 9.02
N VAL A 249 -1.33 -1.75 9.14
CA VAL A 249 -2.18 -2.86 8.70
C VAL A 249 -3.03 -2.45 7.52
N THR A 250 -3.14 -3.34 6.54
CA THR A 250 -3.96 -3.16 5.34
C THR A 250 -5.23 -3.99 5.44
N SER A 251 -6.37 -3.37 5.15
CA SER A 251 -7.67 -4.03 5.02
C SER A 251 -8.45 -3.38 3.88
N ASP A 252 -9.10 -4.17 3.04
CA ASP A 252 -10.00 -3.64 2.02
C ASP A 252 -11.25 -2.99 2.65
N VAL A 253 -11.68 -3.47 3.81
CA VAL A 253 -12.80 -2.89 4.55
C VAL A 253 -12.29 -1.81 5.49
N TYR A 254 -12.92 -0.63 5.42
CA TYR A 254 -12.76 0.41 6.44
C TYR A 254 -13.46 -0.03 7.73
N PHE A 255 -12.68 -0.34 8.77
CA PHE A 255 -13.21 -0.88 10.02
C PHE A 255 -13.16 0.13 11.17
N SER A 256 -14.07 -0.05 12.13
CA SER A 256 -14.09 0.64 13.41
C SER A 256 -14.49 -0.36 14.48
N GLY A 257 -13.89 -0.29 15.66
CA GLY A 257 -14.36 -0.99 16.85
C GLY A 257 -13.29 -1.79 17.58
N GLN A 258 -13.48 -1.89 18.91
CA GLN A 258 -12.49 -2.51 19.80
C GLN A 258 -12.19 -3.97 19.43
N LEU A 259 -13.21 -4.78 19.16
CA LEU A 259 -13.05 -6.23 18.94
C LEU A 259 -12.28 -6.54 17.64
N LEU A 260 -12.64 -5.89 16.52
CA LEU A 260 -11.93 -6.05 15.26
C LEU A 260 -10.49 -5.58 15.39
N ALA A 261 -10.30 -4.42 15.99
CA ALA A 261 -8.98 -3.86 16.12
C ALA A 261 -8.06 -4.67 17.07
N GLU A 262 -8.62 -5.33 18.09
CA GLU A 262 -7.92 -6.32 18.92
C GLU A 262 -7.60 -7.62 18.17
N ALA A 263 -8.52 -8.09 17.32
CA ALA A 263 -8.24 -9.23 16.45
C ALA A 263 -7.09 -8.94 15.47
N PHE A 264 -7.02 -7.72 14.92
CA PHE A 264 -5.95 -7.30 14.03
C PHE A 264 -4.64 -6.99 14.77
N GLU A 265 -4.67 -6.55 16.04
CA GLU A 265 -3.50 -6.53 16.92
C GLU A 265 -2.88 -7.93 17.06
N LYS A 266 -3.71 -8.94 17.36
CA LYS A 266 -3.29 -10.34 17.47
C LYS A 266 -2.77 -10.89 16.15
N THR A 267 -3.50 -10.65 15.06
CA THR A 267 -3.10 -11.07 13.70
C THR A 267 -1.74 -10.47 13.33
N THR A 268 -1.53 -9.18 13.60
CA THR A 268 -0.24 -8.51 13.35
C THR A 268 0.88 -9.22 14.11
N LYS A 269 0.69 -9.48 15.41
CA LYS A 269 1.67 -10.20 16.23
C LYS A 269 1.91 -11.62 15.72
N LEU A 270 0.86 -12.35 15.38
CA LEU A 270 0.97 -13.71 14.85
C LEU A 270 1.76 -13.72 13.54
N PHE A 271 1.38 -12.88 12.59
CA PHE A 271 1.92 -12.89 11.23
C PHE A 271 3.38 -12.41 11.18
N THR A 272 3.78 -11.54 12.11
CA THR A 272 5.15 -10.99 12.22
C THR A 272 6.00 -11.67 13.29
N ASN A 273 5.59 -12.85 13.78
CA ASN A 273 6.34 -13.56 14.83
C ASN A 273 6.62 -12.70 16.09
N GLY A 274 5.66 -11.84 16.43
CA GLY A 274 5.67 -10.96 17.60
C GLY A 274 6.38 -9.61 17.41
N SER A 275 7.11 -9.39 16.30
CA SER A 275 7.94 -8.19 16.11
C SER A 275 7.12 -6.95 15.72
N GLY A 276 6.07 -7.12 14.92
CA GLY A 276 5.24 -6.03 14.40
C GLY A 276 4.37 -5.36 15.46
N THR A 277 4.16 -4.05 15.35
CA THR A 277 3.36 -3.23 16.25
C THR A 277 2.36 -2.40 15.46
N TYR A 278 1.14 -2.92 15.27
CA TYR A 278 0.06 -2.21 14.60
C TYR A 278 -0.31 -0.90 15.33
N CYS A 279 -0.10 0.22 14.64
CA CYS A 279 -0.53 1.54 15.10
C CYS A 279 -1.33 2.35 14.07
N MET A 280 -1.21 2.02 12.79
CA MET A 280 -1.85 2.73 11.68
C MET A 280 -2.64 1.76 10.80
N THR A 281 -3.81 2.18 10.33
CA THR A 281 -4.60 1.45 9.32
C THR A 281 -4.42 2.05 7.93
N ALA A 282 -4.56 1.23 6.91
CA ALA A 282 -4.54 1.61 5.51
C ALA A 282 -5.38 0.63 4.67
N GLN A 283 -5.59 0.96 3.39
CA GLN A 283 -6.21 0.04 2.42
C GLN A 283 -5.29 -0.26 1.22
N GLU A 284 -4.05 0.25 1.19
CA GLU A 284 -3.23 0.24 -0.03
C GLU A 284 -1.82 -0.33 0.16
N ASP A 285 -1.24 -0.27 1.37
CA ASP A 285 0.20 -0.48 1.56
C ASP A 285 0.66 -1.86 1.07
N ASN A 286 -0.05 -2.92 1.44
CA ASN A 286 0.30 -4.28 1.00
C ASN A 286 0.19 -4.44 -0.54
N ALA A 287 -0.75 -3.75 -1.18
CA ALA A 287 -0.93 -3.79 -2.63
C ALA A 287 0.19 -3.06 -3.39
N ILE A 288 0.58 -1.87 -2.89
CA ILE A 288 1.73 -1.11 -3.40
C ILE A 288 3.00 -1.94 -3.26
N LEU A 289 3.25 -2.49 -2.07
CA LEU A 289 4.45 -3.27 -1.78
C LEU A 289 4.48 -4.58 -2.58
N GLY A 290 3.35 -5.25 -2.78
CA GLY A 290 3.26 -6.42 -3.64
C GLY A 290 3.65 -6.11 -5.09
N ALA A 291 3.23 -4.97 -5.64
CA ALA A 291 3.68 -4.53 -6.96
C ALA A 291 5.18 -4.20 -6.98
N MET A 292 5.69 -3.55 -5.92
CA MET A 292 7.10 -3.18 -5.79
C MET A 292 8.02 -4.38 -5.63
N VAL A 293 7.64 -5.43 -4.89
CA VAL A 293 8.43 -6.68 -4.82
C VAL A 293 8.56 -7.30 -6.21
N ARG A 294 7.48 -7.35 -6.99
CA ARG A 294 7.53 -7.83 -8.39
C ARG A 294 8.41 -6.95 -9.27
N GLY A 295 8.34 -5.62 -9.13
CA GLY A 295 9.21 -4.69 -9.84
C GLY A 295 10.69 -4.83 -9.48
N ALA A 296 11.00 -5.01 -8.19
CA ALA A 296 12.35 -5.25 -7.71
C ALA A 296 12.90 -6.58 -8.23
N LYS A 297 12.07 -7.63 -8.24
CA LYS A 297 12.40 -8.93 -8.84
C LYS A 297 12.73 -8.80 -10.33
N ALA A 298 12.01 -7.95 -11.04
CA ALA A 298 12.26 -7.60 -12.44
C ALA A 298 13.41 -6.59 -12.64
N LYS A 299 14.10 -6.17 -11.58
CA LYS A 299 15.20 -5.19 -11.58
C LYS A 299 14.80 -3.78 -12.06
N LEU A 300 13.52 -3.43 -11.92
CA LEU A 300 12.98 -2.12 -12.29
C LEU A 300 13.18 -1.09 -11.17
N ILE A 301 13.22 -1.54 -9.92
CA ILE A 301 13.46 -0.73 -8.73
C ILE A 301 14.39 -1.46 -7.75
N ASP A 302 14.82 -0.74 -6.71
CA ASP A 302 15.40 -1.34 -5.51
C ASP A 302 14.39 -1.24 -4.35
N PHE A 303 13.91 -2.39 -3.87
CA PHE A 303 12.95 -2.47 -2.77
C PHE A 303 13.52 -1.91 -1.46
N ALA A 304 14.85 -1.90 -1.27
CA ALA A 304 15.49 -1.31 -0.10
C ALA A 304 15.34 0.21 0.00
N ARG A 305 14.78 0.86 -1.04
CA ARG A 305 14.52 2.31 -1.11
C ARG A 305 13.06 2.71 -0.87
N VAL A 306 12.22 1.80 -0.37
CA VAL A 306 10.79 2.05 -0.09
C VAL A 306 10.59 2.48 1.37
N ILE A 307 9.80 3.53 1.58
CA ILE A 307 9.43 4.09 2.88
C ILE A 307 7.91 4.17 2.95
N VAL A 308 7.31 3.63 4.01
CA VAL A 308 5.88 3.77 4.31
C VAL A 308 5.70 4.75 5.46
N MET A 309 4.95 5.83 5.20
CA MET A 309 4.66 6.90 6.14
C MET A 309 3.16 7.16 6.22
N ARG A 310 2.62 7.16 7.44
CA ARG A 310 1.19 7.35 7.71
C ARG A 310 0.93 8.43 8.76
N ALA A 311 -0.05 9.31 8.53
CA ALA A 311 -0.49 10.32 9.50
C ALA A 311 -1.89 10.05 10.08
N GLY A 312 -2.02 10.10 11.40
CA GLY A 312 -3.22 9.61 12.10
C GLY A 312 -4.40 10.58 12.18
N THR A 313 -5.45 10.39 11.37
CA THR A 313 -6.59 11.32 11.23
C THR A 313 -7.80 11.00 12.09
N ASN A 314 -7.91 9.77 12.57
CA ASN A 314 -8.95 9.29 13.48
C ASN A 314 -8.44 8.08 14.26
N PHE A 315 -9.10 7.71 15.36
CA PHE A 315 -8.87 6.45 16.06
C PHE A 315 -9.78 5.35 15.48
N ASP A 316 -9.22 4.16 15.34
CA ASP A 316 -9.84 2.95 14.78
C ASP A 316 -10.93 2.32 15.67
N ARG A 317 -11.18 2.88 16.84
CA ARG A 317 -12.15 2.39 17.82
C ARG A 317 -12.61 3.55 18.71
N PRO A 318 -13.81 3.49 19.30
CA PRO A 318 -14.29 4.53 20.20
C PRO A 318 -13.49 4.61 21.51
N PRO A 319 -13.57 5.75 22.24
CA PRO A 319 -13.15 5.80 23.63
C PRO A 319 -14.00 4.85 24.52
N PRO A 320 -13.50 4.48 25.72
CA PRO A 320 -14.22 3.61 26.63
C PRO A 320 -15.65 4.08 26.91
N GLY A 321 -16.63 3.19 26.74
CA GLY A 321 -18.04 3.46 27.01
C GLY A 321 -18.77 4.20 25.89
N SER A 322 -18.11 4.51 24.77
CA SER A 322 -18.74 5.10 23.58
C SER A 322 -19.10 4.06 22.53
N ASP A 323 -20.08 4.40 21.70
CA ASP A 323 -20.60 3.52 20.67
C ASP A 323 -19.69 3.45 19.42
N CYS A 324 -19.63 2.27 18.82
CA CYS A 324 -18.77 2.00 17.67
C CYS A 324 -19.32 2.57 16.36
N LEU A 325 -20.65 2.60 16.19
CA LEU A 325 -21.31 3.18 15.02
C LEU A 325 -21.09 4.69 15.00
N ASP A 326 -21.21 5.34 16.16
CA ASP A 326 -20.94 6.77 16.30
C ASP A 326 -19.47 7.10 16.04
N ASN A 327 -18.52 6.27 16.45
CA ASN A 327 -17.09 6.47 16.11
C ASN A 327 -16.86 6.49 14.60
N LEU A 328 -17.57 5.63 13.86
CA LEU A 328 -17.42 5.50 12.42
C LEU A 328 -18.11 6.61 11.63
N PHE A 329 -19.35 6.97 11.99
CA PHE A 329 -20.19 7.83 11.14
C PHE A 329 -20.47 9.22 11.71
N SER A 330 -20.45 9.38 13.03
CA SER A 330 -21.01 10.57 13.69
C SER A 330 -19.95 11.45 14.37
N THR A 331 -18.80 10.87 14.73
CA THR A 331 -17.85 11.53 15.64
C THR A 331 -16.75 12.25 14.89
N SER A 332 -16.74 13.59 14.98
CA SER A 332 -15.60 14.38 14.53
C SER A 332 -14.47 14.35 15.56
N GLN A 333 -13.31 13.84 15.15
CA GLN A 333 -12.10 13.76 15.98
C GLN A 333 -11.16 14.96 15.76
N GLY A 334 -11.48 15.83 14.79
CA GLY A 334 -10.79 17.10 14.52
C GLY A 334 -9.37 16.99 13.99
N ALA A 335 -8.88 15.80 13.62
CA ALA A 335 -7.48 15.58 13.24
C ALA A 335 -7.22 15.52 11.73
N PHE A 336 -8.25 15.45 10.88
CA PHE A 336 -8.09 15.26 9.43
C PHE A 336 -7.13 16.28 8.81
N GLN A 337 -7.44 17.57 8.93
CA GLN A 337 -6.66 18.63 8.30
C GLN A 337 -5.26 18.78 8.93
N SER A 338 -5.15 18.71 10.26
CA SER A 338 -3.85 18.83 10.95
C SER A 338 -2.92 17.65 10.66
N SER A 339 -3.47 16.45 10.46
CA SER A 339 -2.68 15.28 10.08
C SER A 339 -2.16 15.35 8.66
N LEU A 340 -2.96 15.86 7.71
CA LEU A 340 -2.47 16.15 6.35
C LEU A 340 -1.27 17.11 6.40
N TYR A 341 -1.37 18.20 7.16
CA TYR A 341 -0.22 19.10 7.34
C TYR A 341 0.98 18.41 7.99
N ASN A 342 0.78 17.61 9.04
CA ASN A 342 1.89 16.88 9.67
C ASN A 342 2.55 15.86 8.72
N LEU A 343 1.74 15.18 7.91
CA LEU A 343 2.22 14.26 6.87
C LEU A 343 3.20 14.99 5.94
N PHE A 344 2.81 16.16 5.46
CA PHE A 344 3.66 17.01 4.63
C PHE A 344 4.90 17.54 5.37
N LEU A 345 4.73 18.06 6.59
CA LEU A 345 5.83 18.63 7.37
C LEU A 345 6.90 17.59 7.67
N ALA A 346 6.51 16.37 8.06
CA ALA A 346 7.44 15.26 8.28
C ALA A 346 8.05 14.75 6.96
N GLY A 347 7.20 14.48 5.96
CA GLY A 347 7.61 13.94 4.67
C GLY A 347 8.58 14.86 3.93
N SER A 348 8.33 16.17 3.91
CA SER A 348 9.23 17.14 3.28
C SER A 348 10.64 17.14 3.89
N GLN A 349 10.79 16.90 5.20
CA GLN A 349 12.12 16.72 5.80
C GLN A 349 12.85 15.47 5.29
N VAL A 350 12.10 14.39 5.02
CA VAL A 350 12.64 13.15 4.44
C VAL A 350 13.10 13.41 3.00
N VAL A 351 12.24 14.00 2.17
CA VAL A 351 12.57 14.35 0.78
C VAL A 351 13.80 15.27 0.73
N ASP A 352 13.80 16.36 1.51
CA ASP A 352 14.93 17.28 1.59
C ASP A 352 16.22 16.59 2.04
N GLY A 353 16.12 15.70 3.02
CA GLY A 353 17.26 14.93 3.52
C GLY A 353 17.86 14.02 2.46
N ILE A 354 17.01 13.30 1.71
CA ILE A 354 17.43 12.45 0.59
C ILE A 354 18.12 13.28 -0.49
N MET A 355 17.51 14.40 -0.86
CA MET A 355 18.03 15.28 -1.92
C MET A 355 19.37 15.91 -1.55
N LYS A 356 19.51 16.43 -0.32
CA LYS A 356 20.76 17.02 0.19
C LYS A 356 21.85 15.98 0.39
N GLY A 357 21.47 14.77 0.80
CA GLY A 357 22.39 13.65 1.04
C GLY A 357 22.68 12.77 -0.18
N TRP A 358 22.22 13.15 -1.38
CA TRP A 358 22.19 12.26 -2.54
C TRP A 358 23.55 11.62 -2.85
N GLY A 359 24.56 12.44 -3.16
CA GLY A 359 25.88 11.95 -3.58
C GLY A 359 26.70 11.26 -2.48
N CYS A 360 26.32 11.42 -1.21
CA CYS A 360 27.08 10.86 -0.07
C CYS A 360 26.49 9.53 0.42
N THR A 361 25.16 9.42 0.46
CA THR A 361 24.46 8.29 1.07
C THR A 361 23.45 7.69 0.10
N PHE A 362 22.51 8.51 -0.39
CA PHE A 362 21.28 7.97 -0.94
C PHE A 362 21.44 7.42 -2.36
N GLU A 363 22.36 7.95 -3.17
CA GLU A 363 22.61 7.43 -4.52
C GLU A 363 23.05 5.95 -4.48
N ASN A 364 23.94 5.60 -3.55
CA ASN A 364 24.42 4.22 -3.38
C ASN A 364 23.39 3.30 -2.73
N GLY A 365 22.40 3.86 -2.05
CA GLY A 365 21.40 3.10 -1.29
C GLY A 365 21.77 3.00 0.19
N VAL A 366 20.76 2.78 1.03
CA VAL A 366 20.95 2.42 2.43
C VAL A 366 20.90 0.91 2.53
N LYS A 367 22.00 0.29 2.99
CA LYS A 367 22.06 -1.17 3.16
C LYS A 367 21.07 -1.61 4.24
N ALA A 368 20.24 -2.60 3.94
CA ALA A 368 19.37 -3.23 4.93
C ALA A 368 20.19 -4.10 5.88
N GLU A 369 19.89 -4.00 7.17
CA GLU A 369 20.47 -4.84 8.25
C GLU A 369 19.50 -5.97 8.65
N ASN A 370 18.26 -5.89 8.19
CA ASN A 370 17.18 -6.84 8.38
C ASN A 370 16.78 -7.51 7.05
N TYR A 371 15.90 -8.51 7.13
CA TYR A 371 15.22 -9.04 5.94
C TYR A 371 14.33 -7.95 5.31
N ILE A 372 14.19 -7.94 3.98
CA ILE A 372 13.24 -7.09 3.27
C ILE A 372 12.54 -7.88 2.16
N GLY A 373 11.26 -7.64 1.96
CA GLY A 373 10.45 -8.32 0.95
C GLY A 373 9.19 -8.95 1.52
N ASP A 374 8.68 -9.96 0.81
CA ASP A 374 7.44 -10.67 1.13
C ASP A 374 7.67 -11.94 1.95
N ILE A 375 6.59 -12.53 2.44
CA ILE A 375 6.62 -13.79 3.22
C ILE A 375 7.27 -14.97 2.48
N PHE A 376 7.34 -14.95 1.15
CA PHE A 376 7.98 -16.02 0.38
C PHE A 376 9.50 -15.89 0.28
N GLY A 377 10.08 -14.74 0.62
CA GLY A 377 11.49 -14.50 0.33
C GLY A 377 11.75 -14.26 -1.16
N THR A 378 10.81 -13.68 -1.91
CA THR A 378 10.89 -13.51 -3.39
C THR A 378 12.16 -12.79 -3.84
N LEU A 379 12.67 -11.87 -3.01
CA LEU A 379 13.89 -11.10 -3.25
C LEU A 379 15.18 -11.78 -2.77
N GLY A 380 15.08 -12.99 -2.22
CA GLY A 380 16.16 -13.74 -1.57
C GLY A 380 16.22 -13.48 -0.05
N GLY A 381 17.02 -14.29 0.65
CA GLY A 381 17.13 -14.23 2.11
C GLY A 381 16.01 -15.02 2.82
N THR A 382 16.02 -14.97 4.15
CA THR A 382 15.05 -15.67 5.00
C THR A 382 14.21 -14.68 5.80
N PRO A 383 12.89 -14.59 5.57
CA PRO A 383 12.00 -13.80 6.41
C PRO A 383 12.12 -14.19 7.89
N ASP A 384 12.12 -13.19 8.79
CA ASP A 384 12.10 -13.42 10.24
C ASP A 384 10.67 -13.67 10.79
N PHE A 385 9.72 -13.73 9.88
CA PHE A 385 8.31 -14.01 10.06
C PHE A 385 7.84 -15.11 9.10
N GLY A 386 6.68 -15.71 9.38
CA GLY A 386 6.15 -16.79 8.54
C GLY A 386 6.90 -18.11 8.63
N PRO A 387 6.60 -19.05 7.71
CA PRO A 387 7.18 -20.39 7.76
C PRO A 387 8.66 -20.44 7.37
N GLY A 388 9.27 -19.30 7.02
CA GLY A 388 10.59 -19.20 6.40
C GLY A 388 10.49 -18.90 4.90
N SER A 389 11.62 -19.00 4.20
CA SER A 389 11.72 -18.66 2.77
C SER A 389 11.39 -19.86 1.88
N ASP A 390 10.39 -19.71 1.01
CA ASP A 390 10.08 -20.69 -0.04
C ASP A 390 11.12 -20.66 -1.17
N PHE A 391 11.84 -19.55 -1.33
CA PHE A 391 12.86 -19.36 -2.36
C PHE A 391 14.31 -19.42 -1.84
N GLY A 392 14.52 -19.39 -0.52
CA GLY A 392 15.85 -19.36 0.11
C GLY A 392 16.74 -18.22 -0.40
N ASP A 393 18.05 -18.45 -0.48
CA ASP A 393 19.00 -17.55 -1.16
C ASP A 393 18.90 -17.59 -2.69
N ASN A 394 17.97 -18.38 -3.25
CA ASN A 394 17.79 -18.59 -4.69
C ASN A 394 16.49 -17.90 -5.16
N PRO A 395 16.51 -16.59 -5.43
CA PRO A 395 15.30 -15.87 -5.78
C PRO A 395 14.75 -16.43 -7.11
N VAL A 396 13.44 -16.70 -7.22
CA VAL A 396 12.76 -17.35 -8.37
C VAL A 396 13.42 -17.03 -9.72
N GLN A 397 14.13 -17.98 -10.33
CA GLN A 397 14.50 -17.81 -11.72
C GLN A 397 13.26 -18.07 -12.57
N THR A 398 13.01 -17.24 -13.59
CA THR A 398 11.90 -17.43 -14.53
C THR A 398 11.92 -18.86 -15.04
N ARG A 399 10.96 -19.69 -14.61
CA ARG A 399 10.87 -21.09 -15.06
C ARG A 399 10.62 -21.08 -16.57
N ALA A 400 11.58 -21.63 -17.33
CA ALA A 400 11.27 -22.16 -18.64
C ALA A 400 10.25 -23.28 -18.47
N ILE A 401 9.16 -23.23 -19.22
CA ILE A 401 8.08 -24.21 -19.21
C ILE A 401 8.65 -25.54 -19.69
N GLY A 402 8.85 -26.49 -18.76
CA GLY A 402 9.32 -27.85 -19.04
C GLY A 402 8.79 -28.81 -17.99
N GLY A 403 7.72 -29.52 -18.33
CA GLY A 403 6.97 -30.37 -17.40
C GLY A 403 7.70 -31.64 -16.97
N ARG A 404 7.34 -32.14 -15.79
CA ARG A 404 7.49 -33.55 -15.45
C ARG A 404 6.41 -33.95 -14.44
N ALA A 405 5.60 -34.93 -14.84
CA ALA A 405 4.58 -35.56 -14.01
C ALA A 405 5.22 -36.55 -13.03
N VAL A 406 4.72 -36.60 -11.79
CA VAL A 406 4.95 -37.72 -10.85
C VAL A 406 3.66 -38.02 -10.09
N HIS A 407 3.46 -39.30 -9.83
CA HIS A 407 2.25 -40.02 -9.43
C HIS A 407 1.56 -39.56 -8.14
N SER A 408 0.22 -39.60 -8.18
CA SER A 408 -0.69 -39.53 -7.03
C SER A 408 -0.80 -40.88 -6.31
N GLU A 409 -0.63 -40.89 -4.99
CA GLU A 409 -1.22 -41.90 -4.11
C GLU A 409 -2.28 -41.28 -3.21
N SER A 410 -3.36 -42.04 -3.04
CA SER A 410 -4.63 -41.70 -2.41
C SER A 410 -4.59 -41.65 -0.89
N VAL A 411 -5.31 -40.69 -0.28
CA VAL A 411 -5.91 -40.87 1.05
C VAL A 411 -7.33 -40.31 1.05
N ALA A 412 -8.30 -41.24 1.11
CA ALA A 412 -9.72 -40.95 1.30
C ALA A 412 -10.05 -40.83 2.79
N GLY A 413 -10.98 -39.93 3.13
CA GLY A 413 -11.83 -40.06 4.32
C GLY A 413 -11.82 -38.92 5.34
N ARG A 414 -12.37 -37.75 4.98
CA ARG A 414 -13.07 -36.79 5.88
C ARG A 414 -13.83 -35.80 5.02
N LYS A 415 -15.08 -35.44 5.39
CA LYS A 415 -15.93 -34.50 4.64
C LYS A 415 -15.15 -33.22 4.33
N ASP A 416 -14.82 -33.01 3.06
CA ASP A 416 -13.97 -31.91 2.63
C ASP A 416 -14.76 -30.61 2.63
N GLY A 417 -14.49 -29.76 3.62
CA GLY A 417 -15.06 -28.42 3.72
C GLY A 417 -14.53 -27.49 2.62
N LYS A 418 -15.30 -26.45 2.28
CA LYS A 418 -14.97 -25.45 1.24
C LYS A 418 -13.55 -24.88 1.34
N GLY A 419 -13.00 -24.74 2.55
CA GLY A 419 -11.64 -24.23 2.78
C GLY A 419 -10.52 -25.09 2.17
N LYS A 420 -10.69 -26.42 2.08
CA LYS A 420 -9.69 -27.30 1.45
C LYS A 420 -9.61 -27.10 -0.06
N TRP A 421 -10.74 -26.84 -0.72
CA TRP A 421 -10.77 -26.59 -2.16
C TRP A 421 -10.13 -25.24 -2.51
N GLY A 422 -10.36 -24.20 -1.69
CA GLY A 422 -9.66 -22.92 -1.82
C GLY A 422 -8.14 -23.07 -1.65
N ALA A 423 -7.70 -23.78 -0.60
CA ALA A 423 -6.29 -24.05 -0.35
C ALA A 423 -5.64 -24.93 -1.43
N MET A 424 -6.38 -25.91 -1.98
CA MET A 424 -5.90 -26.76 -3.08
C MET A 424 -5.74 -25.95 -4.37
N VAL A 425 -6.69 -25.08 -4.70
CA VAL A 425 -6.59 -24.18 -5.85
C VAL A 425 -5.42 -23.20 -5.68
N ALA A 426 -5.24 -22.61 -4.51
CA ALA A 426 -4.11 -21.72 -4.22
C ALA A 426 -2.74 -22.45 -4.34
N ARG A 427 -2.62 -23.67 -3.81
CA ARG A 427 -1.40 -24.49 -3.97
C ARG A 427 -1.12 -24.89 -5.43
N THR A 428 -2.16 -25.22 -6.18
CA THR A 428 -2.05 -25.59 -7.60
C THR A 428 -1.71 -24.37 -8.48
N ALA A 429 -2.19 -23.18 -8.11
CA ALA A 429 -1.85 -21.91 -8.75
C ALA A 429 -0.40 -21.46 -8.45
N ASN A 430 0.12 -21.79 -7.26
CA ASN A 430 1.49 -21.46 -6.82
C ASN A 430 2.55 -22.52 -7.24
N GLY A 431 2.21 -23.47 -8.09
CA GLY A 431 3.19 -24.33 -8.77
C GLY A 431 3.84 -25.45 -7.93
N ASN A 432 3.26 -25.78 -6.77
CA ASN A 432 3.66 -26.93 -5.96
C ASN A 432 2.55 -27.99 -5.99
N ALA A 433 2.64 -28.89 -6.97
CA ALA A 433 2.02 -30.21 -6.96
C ALA A 433 3.06 -31.26 -7.36
#